data_AF-A0A225UPT0-F1
#
_entry.id   AF-A0A225UPT0-F1
#
_cell.length_a   1.000
_cell.length_b   1.000
_cell.length_c   1.000
_cell.angle_alpha   90.00
_cell.angle_beta   90.00
_cell.angle_gamma   90.00
#
_symmetry.space_group_name_H-M   'P 1'
#
loop_
_entity.id
_entity.type
_entity.pdbx_description
1 polymer ?
#
loop_
_entity_poly.entity_id
_entity_poly.type
_entity_poly.pdbx_seq_one_letter_code
_entity_poly.pdbx_strand_id
1 'polypeptide(L)'
;MSNFTLYPFFKSSFGEKNVDGMKVEEGEGKGPLKEWFTMIGMQLASKWKQVPTNNILSDADSTQVTVRGNTISILGAAESIHPGFQLEWETINGETIIRVVNMCVENGKFLLDRSVPTSHSFVASQLRIYQPSSAIFEYIQGSECYWLNENLNDSPDTRNLLTFVGWFLASAILHFSSIQLRIHSLFFRLLLNPKHCVTLEEVQLFNPQLFESLSRMKDMNPSDFAEYLKFEGADARLSVDEYINYVLKEKFGATSAIGWQLHSVRQGFTRIITLDQLSRVSITEVDLVESICGSRIGSGEDFAVNEIFRIAADTDFSSCWPLMNAFWQTVNAFDPQLKRKFIKFVTGVDTLPVPGTEFLRIEMPFTAISSNDHLKCLQMLPQAHTCDNTLELPHYWKALCWREQHDEHEGSTKLEEELLLVLSKKLRDAVEYSSGYGLDSTSAIAGVLAEKPLVPDAKEESYDSMGIPALIEDQGAVELDNPHEIAPRSPQTSEHEADQDDDAVPAQEETNPESSVAVVSPRPEESYEEYDWEEESVS
;
A
#
# COMPACT_ATOMS: atom_id res chain seq x y z
N MET A 1 1.40 22.72 -15.76
CA MET A 1 1.37 22.09 -14.42
C MET A 1 2.75 21.52 -14.16
N SER A 2 3.29 21.70 -12.96
CA SER A 2 4.37 20.85 -12.46
C SER A 2 3.75 19.50 -12.09
N ASN A 3 4.15 18.42 -12.77
CA ASN A 3 3.71 17.08 -12.39
C ASN A 3 4.34 16.74 -11.03
N PHE A 4 3.54 16.83 -9.97
CA PHE A 4 3.94 16.38 -8.65
C PHE A 4 3.83 14.85 -8.61
N THR A 5 4.93 14.17 -8.91
CA THR A 5 5.04 12.72 -8.70
C THR A 5 5.37 12.46 -7.24
N LEU A 6 4.55 11.66 -6.57
CA LEU A 6 4.80 11.23 -5.20
C LEU A 6 5.76 10.02 -5.22
N TYR A 7 6.95 10.21 -4.67
CA TYR A 7 7.92 9.15 -4.39
C TYR A 7 7.96 8.90 -2.88
N PRO A 8 7.16 7.96 -2.35
CA PRO A 8 7.18 7.64 -0.93
C PRO A 8 8.39 6.74 -0.63
N PHE A 9 9.10 7.07 0.45
CA PHE A 9 10.28 6.36 0.93
C PHE A 9 9.95 5.63 2.23
N PHE A 10 10.48 4.41 2.39
CA PHE A 10 10.13 3.54 3.51
C PHE A 10 11.36 3.13 4.33
N LYS A 11 11.22 3.24 5.65
CA LYS A 11 12.25 2.86 6.61
C LYS A 11 12.28 1.34 6.76
N SER A 12 13.45 0.74 6.54
CA SER A 12 13.64 -0.71 6.61
C SER A 12 14.95 -1.03 7.30
N SER A 13 14.93 -2.01 8.20
CA SER A 13 16.13 -2.54 8.85
C SER A 13 17.11 -3.17 7.87
N PHE A 14 16.61 -3.60 6.71
CA PHE A 14 17.36 -4.28 5.65
C PHE A 14 17.91 -3.31 4.59
N GLY A 15 17.44 -2.05 4.57
CA GLY A 15 17.85 -1.05 3.60
C GLY A 15 19.34 -0.68 3.65
N GLU A 16 19.92 -0.44 2.47
CA GLU A 16 21.32 -0.01 2.31
C GLU A 16 21.45 1.52 2.27
N LYS A 17 20.46 2.21 1.69
CA LYS A 17 20.36 3.68 1.62
C LYS A 17 20.10 4.27 3.00
N ASN A 18 20.65 5.46 3.26
CA ASN A 18 20.63 6.09 4.58
C ASN A 18 20.14 7.54 4.45
N VAL A 19 18.99 7.85 5.07
CA VAL A 19 18.33 9.16 5.01
C VAL A 19 18.12 9.65 6.44
N ASP A 20 18.58 10.87 6.73
CA ASP A 20 18.59 11.48 8.08
C ASP A 20 19.19 10.56 9.17
N GLY A 21 20.17 9.74 8.80
CA GLY A 21 20.83 8.78 9.69
C GLY A 21 20.04 7.49 9.94
N MET A 22 18.91 7.28 9.26
CA MET A 22 18.13 6.04 9.30
C MET A 22 18.26 5.25 8.00
N LYS A 23 18.49 3.93 8.13
CA LYS A 23 18.38 3.00 6.99
C LYS A 23 16.97 3.02 6.41
N VAL A 24 16.89 3.22 5.10
CA VAL A 24 15.67 3.18 4.28
C VAL A 24 15.89 2.19 3.14
N GLU A 25 14.81 1.53 2.70
CA GLU A 25 14.90 0.59 1.61
C GLU A 25 15.08 1.32 0.27
N GLU A 26 15.83 0.73 -0.66
CA GLU A 26 15.92 1.22 -2.04
C GLU A 26 14.70 0.74 -2.85
N GLY A 27 13.52 1.21 -2.41
CA GLY A 27 12.20 0.82 -2.92
C GLY A 27 11.38 2.01 -3.41
N GLU A 28 11.90 2.78 -4.35
CA GLU A 28 11.12 3.79 -5.09
C GLU A 28 10.32 3.09 -6.20
N GLY A 29 8.98 3.10 -6.15
CA GLY A 29 8.17 2.47 -7.20
C GLY A 29 6.68 2.34 -6.92
N LYS A 30 5.98 1.68 -7.86
CA LYS A 30 4.52 1.50 -7.86
C LYS A 30 3.98 0.72 -6.66
N GLY A 31 4.56 -0.43 -6.32
CA GLY A 31 4.08 -1.27 -5.23
C GLY A 31 4.03 -0.53 -3.89
N PRO A 32 5.15 0.04 -3.41
CA PRO A 32 5.18 0.83 -2.18
C PRO A 32 4.26 2.07 -2.23
N LEU A 33 4.08 2.68 -3.42
CA LEU A 33 3.12 3.77 -3.64
C LEU A 33 1.66 3.32 -3.51
N LYS A 34 1.28 2.17 -4.08
CA LYS A 34 -0.05 1.56 -3.97
C LYS A 34 -0.36 1.11 -2.54
N GLU A 35 0.62 0.55 -1.83
CA GLU A 35 0.49 0.18 -0.42
C GLU A 35 0.30 1.43 0.45
N TRP A 36 0.98 2.55 0.17
CA TRP A 36 0.73 3.84 0.83
C TRP A 36 -0.69 4.38 0.60
N PHE A 37 -1.19 4.40 -0.65
CA PHE A 37 -2.57 4.81 -0.94
C PHE A 37 -3.59 3.90 -0.23
N THR A 38 -3.33 2.59 -0.17
CA THR A 38 -4.14 1.61 0.57
C THR A 38 -4.18 1.92 2.08
N MET A 39 -3.01 2.06 2.73
CA MET A 39 -2.92 2.36 4.16
C MET A 39 -3.63 3.66 4.53
N ILE A 40 -3.42 4.75 3.76
CA ILE A 40 -4.08 6.02 4.03
C ILE A 40 -5.60 5.89 3.86
N GLY A 41 -6.08 5.20 2.82
CA GLY A 41 -7.51 4.93 2.64
C GLY A 41 -8.13 4.15 3.82
N MET A 42 -7.44 3.15 4.35
CA MET A 42 -7.84 2.44 5.57
C MET A 42 -7.88 3.38 6.79
N GLN A 43 -6.88 4.25 6.97
CA GLN A 43 -6.83 5.22 8.06
C GLN A 43 -7.97 6.26 8.00
N LEU A 44 -8.43 6.65 6.80
CA LEU A 44 -9.56 7.58 6.64
C LEU A 44 -10.91 7.00 7.14
N ALA A 45 -11.04 5.67 7.20
CA ALA A 45 -12.16 4.97 7.81
C ALA A 45 -11.91 4.51 9.26
N SER A 46 -10.71 4.71 9.79
CA SER A 46 -10.33 4.22 11.10
C SER A 46 -10.98 5.02 12.23
N LYS A 47 -11.55 4.32 13.21
CA LYS A 47 -11.99 4.89 14.49
C LYS A 47 -10.86 4.93 15.54
N TRP A 48 -9.63 4.67 15.10
CA TRP A 48 -8.43 4.46 15.91
C TRP A 48 -7.25 5.21 15.32
N LYS A 49 -6.59 6.05 16.12
CA LYS A 49 -5.32 6.69 15.74
C LYS A 49 -4.20 6.08 16.57
N GLN A 50 -3.17 5.52 15.90
CA GLN A 50 -2.02 4.98 16.60
C GLN A 50 -1.27 6.09 17.35
N VAL A 51 -0.85 5.80 18.57
CA VAL A 51 0.02 6.65 19.38
C VAL A 51 1.39 5.96 19.47
N PRO A 52 2.50 6.64 19.15
CA PRO A 52 3.83 6.04 19.28
C PRO A 52 4.07 5.61 20.74
N THR A 53 4.47 4.36 20.95
CA THR A 53 4.62 3.79 22.31
C THR A 53 5.64 4.56 23.15
N ASN A 54 6.67 5.13 22.51
CA ASN A 54 7.69 5.97 23.17
C ASN A 54 7.14 7.32 23.68
N ASN A 55 5.96 7.76 23.23
CA ASN A 55 5.26 8.93 23.77
C ASN A 55 4.45 8.59 25.05
N ILE A 56 4.29 7.29 25.34
CA ILE A 56 3.52 6.75 26.47
C ILE A 56 4.45 6.11 27.51
N LEU A 57 5.59 5.56 27.08
CA LEU A 57 6.58 4.87 27.90
C LEU A 57 8.00 5.29 27.50
N SER A 58 8.76 5.88 28.43
CA SER A 58 10.17 6.28 28.20
C SER A 58 11.08 5.08 27.89
N ASP A 59 10.86 3.96 28.56
CA ASP A 59 11.75 2.79 28.56
C ASP A 59 11.02 1.54 28.02
N ALA A 60 10.32 1.69 26.88
CA ALA A 60 9.42 0.69 26.32
C ALA A 60 10.05 -0.70 26.12
N ASP A 61 11.32 -0.77 25.70
CA ASP A 61 12.05 -2.03 25.50
C ASP A 61 12.40 -2.77 26.80
N SER A 62 12.42 -2.08 27.94
CA SER A 62 12.65 -2.70 29.26
C SER A 62 11.35 -2.90 30.07
N THR A 63 10.28 -2.21 29.67
CA THR A 63 9.00 -2.23 30.38
C THR A 63 8.27 -3.55 30.11
N GLN A 64 8.21 -4.43 31.10
CA GLN A 64 7.48 -5.69 30.98
C GLN A 64 5.95 -5.48 31.09
N VAL A 65 5.24 -5.83 30.03
CA VAL A 65 3.78 -5.89 29.97
C VAL A 65 3.33 -7.30 30.37
N THR A 66 2.32 -7.41 31.24
CA THR A 66 1.76 -8.71 31.65
C THR A 66 0.25 -8.77 31.45
N VAL A 67 -0.22 -9.83 30.79
CA VAL A 67 -1.65 -10.07 30.52
C VAL A 67 -2.10 -11.31 31.27
N ARG A 68 -3.19 -11.21 32.04
CA ARG A 68 -3.81 -12.31 32.78
C ARG A 68 -5.34 -12.17 32.77
N GLY A 69 -6.03 -13.12 32.15
CA GLY A 69 -7.49 -13.07 32.02
C GLY A 69 -7.94 -11.82 31.25
N ASN A 70 -8.72 -10.95 31.88
CA ASN A 70 -9.14 -9.66 31.32
C ASN A 70 -8.32 -8.46 31.85
N THR A 71 -7.19 -8.69 32.54
CA THR A 71 -6.34 -7.60 33.05
C THR A 71 -5.02 -7.56 32.31
N ILE A 72 -4.63 -6.38 31.81
CA ILE A 72 -3.27 -6.08 31.36
C ILE A 72 -2.61 -5.13 32.36
N SER A 73 -1.31 -5.31 32.62
CA SER A 73 -0.51 -4.42 33.46
C SER A 73 0.63 -3.84 32.62
N ILE A 74 0.68 -2.52 32.52
CA ILE A 74 1.68 -1.73 31.79
C ILE A 74 2.18 -0.67 32.76
N LEU A 75 3.37 -0.88 33.33
CA LEU A 75 3.95 0.06 34.29
C LEU A 75 4.24 1.41 33.59
N GLY A 76 4.03 2.53 34.27
CA GLY A 76 4.24 3.88 33.72
C GLY A 76 3.05 4.44 32.92
N ALA A 77 2.30 3.61 32.17
CA ALA A 77 1.25 4.09 31.26
C ALA A 77 -0.04 4.62 31.92
N ALA A 78 -0.12 4.70 33.25
CA ALA A 78 -1.35 4.96 34.01
C ALA A 78 -2.01 6.32 33.71
N GLU A 79 -1.21 7.33 33.37
CA GLU A 79 -1.68 8.69 33.05
C GLU A 79 -1.92 8.92 31.55
N SER A 80 -1.54 7.94 30.70
CA SER A 80 -1.49 8.11 29.23
C SER A 80 -2.40 7.13 28.47
N ILE A 81 -2.87 6.06 29.10
CA ILE A 81 -3.87 5.13 28.55
C ILE A 81 -5.19 5.33 29.30
N HIS A 82 -6.29 5.44 28.56
CA HIS A 82 -7.61 5.76 29.10
C HIS A 82 -8.68 4.75 28.65
N PRO A 83 -9.86 4.70 29.31
CA PRO A 83 -10.99 3.92 28.82
C PRO A 83 -11.33 4.30 27.38
N GLY A 84 -11.63 3.29 26.58
CA GLY A 84 -11.82 3.39 25.14
C GLY A 84 -10.56 3.12 24.32
N PHE A 85 -9.33 3.18 24.84
CA PHE A 85 -8.11 2.93 24.03
C PHE A 85 -8.04 1.47 23.53
N GLN A 86 -7.66 1.27 22.27
CA GLN A 86 -7.37 -0.04 21.71
C GLN A 86 -5.89 -0.40 21.90
N LEU A 87 -5.63 -1.65 22.29
CA LEU A 87 -4.32 -2.25 22.49
C LEU A 87 -4.19 -3.46 21.59
N GLU A 88 -3.07 -3.55 20.89
CA GLU A 88 -2.72 -4.66 19.98
C GLU A 88 -1.31 -5.16 20.29
N TRP A 89 -1.13 -6.47 20.32
CA TRP A 89 0.17 -7.11 20.46
C TRP A 89 0.13 -8.51 19.81
N GLU A 90 1.29 -9.14 19.69
CA GLU A 90 1.43 -10.48 19.12
C GLU A 90 1.79 -11.50 20.22
N THR A 91 1.36 -12.74 20.07
CA THR A 91 1.77 -13.85 20.96
C THR A 91 3.03 -14.55 20.45
N ILE A 92 3.64 -15.36 21.32
CA ILE A 92 4.74 -16.28 20.96
C ILE A 92 4.37 -17.31 19.87
N ASN A 93 3.09 -17.42 19.48
CA ASN A 93 2.60 -18.31 18.43
C ASN A 93 2.30 -17.57 17.11
N GLY A 94 2.53 -16.25 17.02
CA GLY A 94 2.14 -15.42 15.88
C GLY A 94 0.66 -14.98 15.86
N GLU A 95 -0.12 -15.29 16.90
CA GLU A 95 -1.50 -14.81 16.99
C GLU A 95 -1.53 -13.33 17.41
N THR A 96 -2.05 -12.46 16.56
CA THR A 96 -2.34 -11.05 16.89
C THR A 96 -3.55 -10.94 17.82
N ILE A 97 -3.41 -10.21 18.93
CA ILE A 97 -4.47 -9.99 19.91
C ILE A 97 -4.80 -8.51 20.00
N ILE A 98 -6.04 -8.17 19.64
CA ILE A 98 -6.61 -6.82 19.77
C ILE A 98 -7.63 -6.81 20.91
N ARG A 99 -7.54 -5.81 21.80
CA ARG A 99 -8.45 -5.59 22.94
C ARG A 99 -8.68 -4.09 23.17
N VAL A 100 -9.78 -3.75 23.84
CA VAL A 100 -10.10 -2.35 24.20
C VAL A 100 -10.07 -2.20 25.71
N VAL A 101 -9.44 -1.14 26.21
CA VAL A 101 -9.42 -0.76 27.62
C VAL A 101 -10.82 -0.31 28.03
N ASN A 102 -11.47 -1.08 28.91
CA ASN A 102 -12.78 -0.77 29.44
C ASN A 102 -12.69 0.09 30.72
N MET A 103 -11.65 -0.12 31.54
CA MET A 103 -11.47 0.62 32.80
C MET A 103 -10.00 0.66 33.22
N CYS A 104 -9.51 1.83 33.64
CA CYS A 104 -8.21 1.96 34.28
C CYS A 104 -8.29 1.58 35.77
N VAL A 105 -7.22 0.99 36.29
CA VAL A 105 -7.07 0.47 37.66
C VAL A 105 -5.71 0.94 38.20
N GLU A 106 -5.59 1.06 39.53
CA GLU A 106 -4.37 1.52 40.19
C GLU A 106 -3.10 0.79 39.74
N ASN A 107 -1.99 1.52 39.71
CA ASN A 107 -0.64 1.04 39.40
C ASN A 107 -0.47 0.51 37.95
N GLY A 108 -1.02 1.23 36.96
CA GLY A 108 -0.83 0.91 35.54
C GLY A 108 -1.53 -0.39 35.11
N LYS A 109 -2.67 -0.71 35.73
CA LYS A 109 -3.47 -1.87 35.39
C LYS A 109 -4.71 -1.44 34.64
N PHE A 110 -5.15 -2.26 33.68
CA PHE A 110 -6.28 -1.94 32.81
C PHE A 110 -7.15 -3.18 32.64
N LEU A 111 -8.45 -3.03 32.84
CA LEU A 111 -9.43 -4.05 32.49
C LEU A 111 -9.77 -3.94 31.00
N LEU A 112 -9.77 -5.07 30.33
CA LEU A 112 -10.04 -5.23 28.91
C LEU A 112 -11.50 -5.60 28.66
N ASP A 113 -12.00 -5.29 27.46
CA ASP A 113 -13.32 -5.65 26.94
C ASP A 113 -13.60 -7.16 27.01
N ARG A 114 -12.58 -7.98 26.71
CA ARG A 114 -12.65 -9.45 26.70
C ARG A 114 -11.41 -10.06 27.32
N SER A 115 -11.58 -11.19 28.00
CA SER A 115 -10.46 -12.00 28.47
C SER A 115 -9.58 -12.50 27.32
N VAL A 116 -8.34 -12.81 27.64
CA VAL A 116 -7.36 -13.41 26.74
C VAL A 116 -7.12 -14.87 27.16
N PRO A 117 -7.04 -15.85 26.23
CA PRO A 117 -7.12 -17.27 26.60
C PRO A 117 -5.96 -17.77 27.46
N THR A 118 -4.76 -17.27 27.20
CA THR A 118 -3.51 -17.63 27.90
C THR A 118 -2.95 -16.42 28.63
N SER A 119 -2.27 -16.65 29.75
CA SER A 119 -1.47 -15.60 30.40
C SER A 119 -0.08 -15.54 29.78
N HIS A 120 0.37 -14.35 29.42
CA HIS A 120 1.64 -14.13 28.72
C HIS A 120 2.26 -12.79 29.15
N SER A 121 3.54 -12.62 28.81
CA SER A 121 4.39 -11.50 29.25
C SER A 121 5.32 -11.12 28.11
N PHE A 122 5.46 -9.83 27.84
CA PHE A 122 6.21 -9.29 26.69
C PHE A 122 6.82 -7.91 27.00
N VAL A 123 7.67 -7.39 26.13
CA VAL A 123 8.23 -6.03 26.25
C VAL A 123 7.29 -5.00 25.63
N ALA A 124 7.19 -3.81 26.21
CA ALA A 124 6.18 -2.85 25.78
C ALA A 124 6.40 -2.30 24.36
N SER A 125 7.61 -2.39 23.78
CA SER A 125 7.83 -2.08 22.36
C SER A 125 7.11 -3.03 21.39
N GLN A 126 6.64 -4.21 21.85
CA GLN A 126 5.73 -5.09 21.09
C GLN A 126 4.24 -4.70 21.23
N LEU A 127 3.92 -3.68 22.04
CA LEU A 127 2.56 -3.16 22.21
C LEU A 127 2.30 -1.99 21.26
N ARG A 128 1.33 -2.17 20.34
CA ARG A 128 0.75 -1.11 19.53
C ARG A 128 -0.46 -0.52 20.27
N ILE A 129 -0.46 0.79 20.45
CA ILE A 129 -1.47 1.53 21.23
C ILE A 129 -2.22 2.47 20.30
N TYR A 130 -3.55 2.48 20.37
CA TYR A 130 -4.40 3.37 19.58
C TYR A 130 -5.40 4.09 20.47
N GLN A 131 -5.46 5.42 20.35
CA GLN A 131 -6.50 6.23 20.96
C GLN A 131 -7.76 6.27 20.08
N PRO A 132 -8.97 6.45 20.64
CA PRO A 132 -10.17 6.72 19.87
C PRO A 132 -9.99 7.92 18.94
N SER A 133 -10.53 7.82 17.72
CA SER A 133 -10.56 8.90 16.74
C SER A 133 -11.90 8.93 16.02
N SER A 134 -12.35 10.11 15.59
CA SER A 134 -13.41 10.19 14.58
C SER A 134 -12.84 9.73 13.24
N ALA A 135 -13.50 8.75 12.60
CA ALA A 135 -13.25 8.43 11.21
C ALA A 135 -13.72 9.58 10.32
N ILE A 136 -13.03 9.81 9.19
CA ILE A 136 -13.48 10.79 8.18
C ILE A 136 -14.62 10.21 7.35
N PHE A 137 -14.54 8.92 7.04
CA PHE A 137 -15.63 8.18 6.40
C PHE A 137 -16.16 7.06 7.30
N GLU A 138 -17.49 6.94 7.40
CA GLU A 138 -18.16 5.84 8.08
C GLU A 138 -18.82 4.88 7.09
N TYR A 139 -18.91 3.61 7.46
CA TYR A 139 -19.54 2.57 6.65
C TYR A 139 -21.07 2.62 6.75
N ILE A 140 -21.75 2.77 5.61
CA ILE A 140 -23.21 2.71 5.49
C ILE A 140 -23.60 1.31 5.00
N GLN A 141 -24.17 0.51 5.91
CA GLN A 141 -24.64 -0.84 5.62
C GLN A 141 -25.66 -0.89 4.47
N GLY A 142 -26.52 0.12 4.33
CA GLY A 142 -27.58 0.14 3.32
C GLY A 142 -27.12 0.27 1.86
N SER A 143 -25.86 0.68 1.63
CA SER A 143 -25.26 0.84 0.30
C SER A 143 -23.94 0.06 0.13
N GLU A 144 -23.47 -0.62 1.19
CA GLU A 144 -22.17 -1.29 1.27
C GLU A 144 -21.01 -0.36 0.83
N CYS A 145 -21.08 0.89 1.25
CA CYS A 145 -20.17 1.96 0.86
C CYS A 145 -19.85 2.87 2.05
N TYR A 146 -18.81 3.67 1.88
CA TYR A 146 -18.33 4.66 2.84
C TYR A 146 -18.85 6.07 2.51
N TRP A 147 -19.17 6.83 3.55
CA TRP A 147 -19.73 8.18 3.47
C TRP A 147 -19.07 9.13 4.46
N LEU A 148 -19.08 10.43 4.20
CA LEU A 148 -18.55 11.43 5.12
C LEU A 148 -19.26 11.36 6.49
N ASN A 149 -18.47 11.40 7.56
CA ASN A 149 -18.97 11.44 8.92
C ASN A 149 -19.68 12.79 9.20
N GLU A 150 -21.01 12.77 9.31
CA GLU A 150 -21.83 13.97 9.55
C GLU A 150 -21.52 14.64 10.91
N ASN A 151 -20.86 13.93 11.83
CA ASN A 151 -20.55 14.39 13.20
C ASN A 151 -19.12 14.93 13.36
N LEU A 152 -18.38 15.18 12.27
CA LEU A 152 -17.06 15.81 12.36
C LEU A 152 -17.19 17.25 12.90
N ASN A 153 -16.35 17.59 13.87
CA ASN A 153 -16.26 18.96 14.38
C ASN A 153 -15.68 19.88 13.29
N ASP A 154 -16.36 20.99 13.02
CA ASP A 154 -15.87 22.01 12.09
C ASP A 154 -14.75 22.83 12.75
N SER A 155 -13.50 22.45 12.45
CA SER A 155 -12.30 23.09 12.98
C SER A 155 -11.27 23.33 11.87
N PRO A 156 -10.32 24.27 12.05
CA PRO A 156 -9.24 24.48 11.07
C PRO A 156 -8.47 23.20 10.76
N ASP A 157 -8.20 22.36 11.77
CA ASP A 157 -7.49 21.08 11.58
C ASP A 157 -8.34 20.07 10.80
N THR A 158 -9.64 20.00 11.07
CA THR A 158 -10.57 19.16 10.30
C THR A 158 -10.66 19.61 8.84
N ARG A 159 -10.72 20.93 8.59
CA ARG A 159 -10.73 21.50 7.24
C ARG A 159 -9.41 21.26 6.50
N ASN A 160 -8.28 21.39 7.18
CA ASN A 160 -6.97 21.07 6.64
C ASN A 160 -6.86 19.57 6.29
N LEU A 161 -7.35 18.68 7.16
CA LEU A 161 -7.38 17.24 6.91
C LEU A 161 -8.32 16.87 5.75
N LEU A 162 -9.50 17.49 5.66
CA LEU A 162 -10.41 17.29 4.52
C LEU A 162 -9.85 17.88 3.21
N THR A 163 -9.08 18.96 3.28
CA THR A 163 -8.31 19.49 2.14
C THR A 163 -7.20 18.53 1.73
N PHE A 164 -6.51 17.87 2.68
CA PHE A 164 -5.58 16.78 2.37
C PHE A 164 -6.31 15.59 1.73
N VAL A 165 -7.48 15.17 2.24
CA VAL A 165 -8.31 14.12 1.63
C VAL A 165 -8.65 14.45 0.19
N GLY A 166 -9.06 15.69 -0.10
CA GLY A 166 -9.29 16.15 -1.47
C GLY A 166 -8.07 15.99 -2.38
N TRP A 167 -6.92 16.49 -1.92
CA TRP A 167 -5.64 16.39 -2.63
C TRP A 167 -5.21 14.93 -2.84
N PHE A 168 -5.44 14.07 -1.85
CA PHE A 168 -5.13 12.64 -1.85
C PHE A 168 -5.99 11.87 -2.85
N LEU A 169 -7.31 12.12 -2.85
CA LEU A 169 -8.25 11.53 -3.82
C LEU A 169 -7.92 11.95 -5.26
N ALA A 170 -7.50 13.19 -5.49
CA ALA A 170 -7.03 13.63 -6.81
C ALA A 170 -5.66 13.02 -7.20
N SER A 171 -4.77 12.85 -6.22
CA SER A 171 -3.46 12.23 -6.41
C SER A 171 -3.56 10.74 -6.74
N ALA A 172 -4.55 10.03 -6.19
CA ALA A 172 -4.85 8.64 -6.50
C ALA A 172 -5.07 8.43 -8.01
N ILE A 173 -5.86 9.30 -8.64
CA ILE A 173 -6.12 9.32 -10.09
C ILE A 173 -4.81 9.49 -10.87
N LEU A 174 -3.98 10.49 -10.52
CA LEU A 174 -2.74 10.78 -11.25
C LEU A 174 -1.70 9.64 -11.18
N HIS A 175 -1.70 8.87 -10.08
CA HIS A 175 -0.78 7.76 -9.86
C HIS A 175 -1.39 6.39 -10.22
N PHE A 176 -2.61 6.35 -10.77
CA PHE A 176 -3.38 5.13 -11.06
C PHE A 176 -3.48 4.16 -9.87
N SER A 177 -3.52 4.69 -8.65
CA SER A 177 -3.47 3.91 -7.41
C SER A 177 -4.82 3.93 -6.68
N SER A 178 -5.38 2.75 -6.38
CA SER A 178 -6.57 2.64 -5.54
C SER A 178 -6.24 2.92 -4.07
N ILE A 179 -7.18 3.56 -3.36
CA ILE A 179 -7.14 3.76 -1.90
C ILE A 179 -7.87 2.64 -1.13
N GLN A 180 -8.46 1.67 -1.84
CA GLN A 180 -9.24 0.53 -1.31
C GLN A 180 -10.47 0.88 -0.44
N LEU A 181 -10.79 2.17 -0.30
CA LEU A 181 -11.95 2.67 0.42
C LEU A 181 -13.10 2.93 -0.56
N ARG A 182 -14.14 2.08 -0.53
CA ARG A 182 -15.32 2.16 -1.40
C ARG A 182 -16.26 3.31 -1.02
N ILE A 183 -15.90 4.54 -1.38
CA ILE A 183 -16.71 5.75 -1.16
C ILE A 183 -17.94 5.74 -2.10
N HIS A 184 -19.11 6.10 -1.59
CA HIS A 184 -20.36 6.06 -2.36
C HIS A 184 -20.38 7.07 -3.53
N SER A 185 -20.89 6.67 -4.70
CA SER A 185 -20.88 7.49 -5.94
C SER A 185 -21.48 8.90 -5.79
N LEU A 186 -22.49 9.07 -4.93
CA LEU A 186 -23.10 10.37 -4.64
C LEU A 186 -22.09 11.41 -4.11
N PHE A 187 -21.05 10.98 -3.40
CA PHE A 187 -19.98 11.86 -2.91
C PHE A 187 -19.21 12.45 -4.09
N PHE A 188 -18.85 11.62 -5.08
CA PHE A 188 -18.15 12.06 -6.28
C PHE A 188 -19.05 12.92 -7.17
N ARG A 189 -20.36 12.63 -7.26
CA ARG A 189 -21.33 13.48 -7.97
C ARG A 189 -21.44 14.88 -7.35
N LEU A 190 -21.54 14.96 -6.01
CA LEU A 190 -21.53 16.23 -5.28
C LEU A 190 -20.17 16.94 -5.36
N LEU A 191 -19.06 16.20 -5.35
CA LEU A 191 -17.70 16.75 -5.52
C LEU A 191 -17.55 17.42 -6.90
N LEU A 192 -17.97 16.72 -7.97
CA LEU A 192 -17.96 17.20 -9.35
C LEU A 192 -18.91 18.38 -9.59
N ASN A 193 -20.12 18.33 -9.04
CA ASN A 193 -21.14 19.37 -9.23
C ASN A 193 -21.60 19.96 -7.87
N PRO A 194 -21.03 21.11 -7.43
CA PRO A 194 -21.42 21.79 -6.19
C PRO A 194 -22.87 22.29 -6.17
N LYS A 195 -23.54 22.34 -7.34
CA LYS A 195 -24.92 22.80 -7.52
C LYS A 195 -25.89 21.64 -7.76
N HIS A 196 -25.45 20.39 -7.63
CA HIS A 196 -26.31 19.22 -7.78
C HIS A 196 -27.35 19.18 -6.66
N CYS A 197 -28.63 19.06 -7.04
CA CYS A 197 -29.71 18.79 -6.11
C CYS A 197 -29.98 17.30 -6.12
N VAL A 198 -29.69 16.62 -5.00
CA VAL A 198 -29.92 15.18 -4.85
C VAL A 198 -31.41 14.87 -4.99
N THR A 199 -31.72 13.95 -5.90
CA THR A 199 -33.08 13.47 -6.16
C THR A 199 -33.47 12.31 -5.23
N LEU A 200 -34.76 12.01 -5.14
CA LEU A 200 -35.25 10.91 -4.29
C LEU A 200 -34.73 9.55 -4.80
N GLU A 201 -34.66 9.39 -6.12
CA GLU A 201 -34.19 8.21 -6.82
C GLU A 201 -32.71 7.92 -6.54
N GLU A 202 -31.87 8.95 -6.36
CA GLU A 202 -30.48 8.79 -5.93
C GLU A 202 -30.36 8.30 -4.47
N VAL A 203 -31.31 8.69 -3.62
CA VAL A 203 -31.35 8.22 -2.22
C VAL A 203 -31.73 6.75 -2.12
N GLN A 204 -32.45 6.18 -3.10
CA GLN A 204 -32.81 4.76 -3.10
C GLN A 204 -31.58 3.83 -2.96
N LEU A 205 -30.47 4.15 -3.64
CA LEU A 205 -29.23 3.37 -3.57
C LEU A 205 -28.34 3.73 -2.38
N PHE A 206 -28.47 4.96 -1.85
CA PHE A 206 -27.66 5.46 -0.74
C PHE A 206 -28.21 5.06 0.64
N ASN A 207 -29.51 5.28 0.84
CA ASN A 207 -30.24 5.03 2.08
C ASN A 207 -31.68 4.59 1.76
N PRO A 208 -31.92 3.28 1.56
CA PRO A 208 -33.24 2.75 1.24
C PRO A 208 -34.34 3.10 2.26
N GLN A 209 -33.99 3.27 3.54
CA GLN A 209 -34.95 3.60 4.61
C GLN A 209 -35.44 5.05 4.50
N LEU A 210 -34.53 5.99 4.20
CA LEU A 210 -34.89 7.38 3.94
C LEU A 210 -35.71 7.51 2.65
N PHE A 211 -35.32 6.78 1.60
CA PHE A 211 -36.08 6.70 0.36
C PHE A 211 -37.51 6.19 0.60
N GLU A 212 -37.68 5.08 1.34
CA GLU A 212 -39.01 4.53 1.62
C GLU A 212 -39.86 5.49 2.46
N SER A 213 -39.27 6.12 3.49
CA SER A 213 -39.95 7.09 4.35
C SER A 213 -40.49 8.28 3.55
N LEU A 214 -39.65 8.90 2.71
CA LEU A 214 -40.02 10.03 1.86
C LEU A 214 -40.98 9.62 0.74
N SER A 215 -40.85 8.41 0.19
CA SER A 215 -41.76 7.89 -0.85
C SER A 215 -43.19 7.71 -0.32
N ARG A 216 -43.35 7.17 0.89
CA ARG A 216 -44.68 6.99 1.54
C ARG A 216 -45.42 8.32 1.74
N MET A 217 -44.73 9.46 1.80
CA MET A 217 -45.37 10.78 1.90
C MET A 217 -46.16 11.14 0.64
N LYS A 218 -45.81 10.58 -0.53
CA LYS A 218 -46.53 10.81 -1.80
C LYS A 218 -47.91 10.14 -1.83
N ASP A 219 -48.13 9.12 -0.99
CA ASP A 219 -49.40 8.42 -0.82
C ASP A 219 -50.26 8.98 0.34
N MET A 220 -49.73 9.93 1.12
CA MET A 220 -50.48 10.56 2.22
C MET A 220 -51.61 11.45 1.70
N ASN A 221 -52.73 11.49 2.42
CA ASN A 221 -53.77 12.48 2.13
C ASN A 221 -53.33 13.88 2.63
N PRO A 222 -53.84 14.97 2.03
CA PRO A 222 -53.36 16.33 2.35
C PRO A 222 -53.56 16.77 3.81
N SER A 223 -54.53 16.19 4.54
CA SER A 223 -54.75 16.51 5.96
C SER A 223 -53.68 15.88 6.84
N ASP A 224 -53.42 14.58 6.66
CA ASP A 224 -52.39 13.85 7.40
C ASP A 224 -51.01 14.47 7.16
N PHE A 225 -50.71 14.85 5.91
CA PHE A 225 -49.46 15.52 5.57
C PHE A 225 -49.35 16.93 6.18
N ALA A 226 -50.43 17.69 6.27
CA ALA A 226 -50.43 18.98 6.95
C ALA A 226 -50.25 18.85 8.47
N GLU A 227 -50.77 17.78 9.10
CA GLU A 227 -50.47 17.45 10.50
C GLU A 227 -49.02 16.99 10.68
N TYR A 228 -48.46 16.24 9.72
CA TYR A 228 -47.06 15.83 9.72
C TYR A 228 -46.09 17.02 9.62
N LEU A 229 -46.28 17.93 8.65
CA LEU A 229 -45.49 19.17 8.54
C LEU A 229 -45.50 19.97 9.84
N LYS A 230 -46.67 20.07 10.48
CA LYS A 230 -46.85 20.77 11.75
C LYS A 230 -46.16 20.07 12.94
N PHE A 231 -46.05 18.74 12.92
CA PHE A 231 -45.32 17.96 13.92
C PHE A 231 -43.80 18.14 13.78
N GLU A 232 -43.29 18.11 12.55
CA GLU A 232 -41.87 18.37 12.22
C GLU A 232 -41.48 19.86 12.37
N GLY A 233 -42.44 20.76 12.57
CA GLY A 233 -42.21 22.21 12.68
C GLY A 233 -41.93 22.91 11.34
N ALA A 234 -42.19 22.24 10.22
CA ALA A 234 -42.02 22.76 8.86
C ALA A 234 -43.15 23.73 8.45
N ASP A 235 -42.96 24.46 7.35
CA ASP A 235 -44.00 25.34 6.81
C ASP A 235 -45.16 24.52 6.24
N ALA A 236 -46.31 24.60 6.89
CA ALA A 236 -47.55 23.88 6.52
C ALA A 236 -48.14 24.26 5.15
N ARG A 237 -47.47 25.11 4.37
CA ARG A 237 -47.82 25.47 2.98
C ARG A 237 -47.04 24.68 1.93
N LEU A 238 -46.00 23.93 2.32
CA LEU A 238 -45.22 23.11 1.40
C LEU A 238 -46.07 21.98 0.80
N SER A 239 -45.90 21.73 -0.49
CA SER A 239 -46.33 20.46 -1.10
C SER A 239 -45.38 19.31 -0.71
N VAL A 240 -45.82 18.06 -0.95
CA VAL A 240 -45.01 16.87 -0.66
C VAL A 240 -43.66 16.91 -1.38
N ASP A 241 -43.64 17.24 -2.67
CA ASP A 241 -42.39 17.31 -3.42
C ASP A 241 -41.50 18.50 -2.98
N GLU A 242 -42.06 19.64 -2.56
CA GLU A 242 -41.26 20.74 -1.98
C GLU A 242 -40.64 20.35 -0.64
N TYR A 243 -41.37 19.63 0.22
CA TYR A 243 -40.85 19.11 1.49
C TYR A 243 -39.78 18.03 1.28
N ILE A 244 -39.97 17.10 0.34
CA ILE A 244 -38.94 16.11 -0.03
C ILE A 244 -37.68 16.85 -0.51
N ASN A 245 -37.80 17.82 -1.42
CA ASN A 245 -36.66 18.62 -1.87
C ASN A 245 -36.01 19.43 -0.74
N TYR A 246 -36.78 19.91 0.24
CA TYR A 246 -36.25 20.55 1.45
C TYR A 246 -35.40 19.58 2.29
N VAL A 247 -35.91 18.40 2.62
CA VAL A 247 -35.17 17.38 3.41
C VAL A 247 -33.91 16.91 2.69
N LEU A 248 -33.97 16.72 1.36
CA LEU A 248 -32.80 16.35 0.56
C LEU A 248 -31.75 17.48 0.51
N LYS A 249 -32.19 18.74 0.44
CA LYS A 249 -31.30 19.92 0.51
C LYS A 249 -30.69 20.10 1.90
N GLU A 250 -31.44 19.81 2.98
CA GLU A 250 -30.93 19.86 4.35
C GLU A 250 -29.86 18.80 4.59
N LYS A 251 -30.04 17.58 4.06
CA LYS A 251 -29.09 16.47 4.22
C LYS A 251 -27.86 16.53 3.30
N PHE A 252 -28.03 16.98 2.05
CA PHE A 252 -26.97 16.87 1.03
C PHE A 252 -26.52 18.21 0.41
N GLY A 253 -27.23 19.31 0.69
CA GLY A 253 -26.93 20.62 0.10
C GLY A 253 -25.71 21.30 0.71
N ALA A 254 -25.32 22.46 0.16
CA ALA A 254 -24.13 23.21 0.58
C ALA A 254 -24.16 23.69 2.06
N THR A 255 -25.36 23.78 2.67
CA THR A 255 -25.57 24.16 4.08
C THR A 255 -25.75 22.96 5.02
N SER A 256 -25.63 21.73 4.53
CA SER A 256 -25.74 20.51 5.31
C SER A 256 -24.50 20.24 6.18
N ALA A 257 -24.60 19.26 7.09
CA ALA A 257 -23.48 18.76 7.89
C ALA A 257 -22.28 18.26 7.05
N ILE A 258 -22.50 17.87 5.79
CA ILE A 258 -21.44 17.49 4.83
C ILE A 258 -21.06 18.62 3.85
N GLY A 259 -21.83 19.71 3.77
CA GLY A 259 -21.65 20.74 2.75
C GLY A 259 -20.31 21.47 2.85
N TRP A 260 -19.91 21.85 4.07
CA TRP A 260 -18.61 22.44 4.37
C TRP A 260 -17.46 21.42 4.22
N GLN A 261 -17.74 20.13 4.48
CA GLN A 261 -16.78 19.04 4.32
C GLN A 261 -16.44 18.83 2.84
N LEU A 262 -17.47 18.64 2.00
CA LEU A 262 -17.36 18.55 0.55
C LEU A 262 -16.73 19.80 -0.07
N HIS A 263 -16.98 20.99 0.49
CA HIS A 263 -16.26 22.20 0.08
C HIS A 263 -14.75 22.09 0.34
N SER A 264 -14.35 21.65 1.54
CA SER A 264 -12.93 21.49 1.93
C SER A 264 -12.24 20.40 1.09
N VAL A 265 -12.88 19.26 0.89
CA VAL A 265 -12.42 18.20 -0.04
C VAL A 265 -12.27 18.76 -1.46
N ARG A 266 -13.24 19.54 -1.96
CA ARG A 266 -13.14 20.14 -3.30
C ARG A 266 -11.97 21.12 -3.42
N GLN A 267 -11.71 21.96 -2.41
CA GLN A 267 -10.54 22.83 -2.38
C GLN A 267 -9.22 22.05 -2.45
N GLY A 268 -9.15 20.87 -1.84
CA GLY A 268 -8.00 19.97 -1.94
C GLY A 268 -7.85 19.39 -3.34
N PHE A 269 -8.93 18.79 -3.84
CA PHE A 269 -8.99 18.08 -5.12
C PHE A 269 -8.63 18.99 -6.29
N THR A 270 -9.19 20.20 -6.34
CA THR A 270 -9.00 21.14 -7.45
C THR A 270 -7.62 21.82 -7.47
N ARG A 271 -6.75 21.57 -6.48
CA ARG A 271 -5.31 21.93 -6.58
C ARG A 271 -4.54 21.02 -7.54
N ILE A 272 -5.08 19.83 -7.83
CA ILE A 272 -4.41 18.78 -8.61
C ILE A 272 -5.16 18.50 -9.93
N ILE A 273 -6.49 18.36 -9.89
CA ILE A 273 -7.30 18.22 -11.11
C ILE A 273 -8.52 19.15 -11.03
N THR A 274 -8.64 20.06 -11.99
CA THR A 274 -9.78 20.99 -12.06
C THR A 274 -11.03 20.31 -12.61
N LEU A 275 -12.20 20.82 -12.21
CA LEU A 275 -13.50 20.32 -12.71
C LEU A 275 -13.67 20.54 -14.22
N ASP A 276 -13.05 21.59 -14.77
CA ASP A 276 -13.00 21.85 -16.21
C ASP A 276 -12.19 20.78 -16.98
N GLN A 277 -11.07 20.30 -16.41
CA GLN A 277 -10.34 19.18 -17.01
C GLN A 277 -11.18 17.90 -17.02
N LEU A 278 -11.84 17.55 -15.91
CA LEU A 278 -12.68 16.35 -15.83
C LEU A 278 -13.89 16.42 -16.77
N SER A 279 -14.52 17.59 -16.92
CA SER A 279 -15.64 17.75 -17.86
C SER A 279 -15.20 17.62 -19.33
N ARG A 280 -14.01 18.11 -19.71
CA ARG A 280 -13.45 17.94 -21.06
C ARG A 280 -13.23 16.49 -21.47
N VAL A 281 -12.88 15.63 -20.52
CA VAL A 281 -12.75 14.17 -20.75
C VAL A 281 -14.02 13.38 -20.39
N SER A 282 -15.11 14.08 -20.02
CA SER A 282 -16.41 13.50 -19.65
C SER A 282 -16.36 12.46 -18.52
N ILE A 283 -15.43 12.65 -17.56
CA ILE A 283 -15.31 11.79 -16.37
C ILE A 283 -16.56 11.95 -15.49
N THR A 284 -17.19 10.83 -15.17
CA THR A 284 -18.36 10.74 -14.31
C THR A 284 -17.98 10.36 -12.87
N GLU A 285 -18.94 10.45 -11.96
CA GLU A 285 -18.83 9.91 -10.61
C GLU A 285 -18.58 8.39 -10.57
N VAL A 286 -18.90 7.65 -11.63
CA VAL A 286 -18.63 6.20 -11.71
C VAL A 286 -17.15 5.96 -12.03
N ASP A 287 -16.58 6.72 -12.97
CA ASP A 287 -15.16 6.63 -13.31
C ASP A 287 -14.27 7.04 -12.14
N LEU A 288 -14.71 8.02 -11.33
CA LEU A 288 -14.05 8.39 -10.08
C LEU A 288 -14.12 7.27 -9.02
N VAL A 289 -15.23 6.53 -8.92
CA VAL A 289 -15.29 5.33 -8.06
C VAL A 289 -14.29 4.27 -8.54
N GLU A 290 -14.32 3.84 -9.80
CA GLU A 290 -13.40 2.77 -10.26
C GLU A 290 -11.92 3.17 -10.15
N SER A 291 -11.60 4.43 -10.45
CA SER A 291 -10.21 4.93 -10.47
C SER A 291 -9.62 5.20 -9.08
N ILE A 292 -10.43 5.61 -8.11
CA ILE A 292 -9.97 5.96 -6.75
C ILE A 292 -10.23 4.82 -5.76
N CYS A 293 -11.43 4.22 -5.78
CA CYS A 293 -11.80 3.13 -4.86
C CYS A 293 -11.29 1.77 -5.35
N GLY A 294 -10.92 1.65 -6.63
CA GLY A 294 -10.56 0.41 -7.29
C GLY A 294 -11.76 -0.29 -7.93
N SER A 295 -11.46 -1.32 -8.73
CA SER A 295 -12.47 -2.05 -9.51
C SER A 295 -13.56 -2.67 -8.65
N ARG A 296 -14.82 -2.61 -9.14
CA ARG A 296 -15.96 -3.34 -8.55
C ARG A 296 -15.83 -4.86 -8.48
N ILE A 297 -14.96 -5.47 -9.29
CA ILE A 297 -14.81 -6.94 -9.33
C ILE A 297 -14.51 -7.42 -7.90
N GLY A 298 -15.39 -8.26 -7.36
CA GLY A 298 -15.34 -8.72 -5.98
C GLY A 298 -14.09 -9.57 -5.69
N SER A 299 -13.72 -9.65 -4.40
CA SER A 299 -12.59 -10.48 -3.95
C SER A 299 -12.78 -11.99 -4.21
N GLY A 300 -14.02 -12.43 -4.42
CA GLY A 300 -14.39 -13.79 -4.84
C GLY A 300 -14.86 -13.92 -6.30
N GLU A 301 -14.82 -12.85 -7.10
CA GLU A 301 -15.18 -12.91 -8.52
C GLU A 301 -13.95 -13.21 -9.38
N ASP A 302 -14.13 -14.04 -10.42
CA ASP A 302 -13.05 -14.47 -11.29
C ASP A 302 -12.74 -13.45 -12.40
N PHE A 303 -11.48 -13.43 -12.86
CA PHE A 303 -10.99 -12.53 -13.91
C PHE A 303 -9.81 -13.15 -14.69
N ALA A 304 -9.54 -12.61 -15.87
CA ALA A 304 -8.36 -12.95 -16.68
C ALA A 304 -7.28 -11.87 -16.50
N VAL A 305 -6.09 -12.26 -16.03
CA VAL A 305 -4.98 -11.31 -15.77
C VAL A 305 -4.58 -10.55 -17.04
N ASN A 306 -4.57 -11.24 -18.18
CA ASN A 306 -4.25 -10.69 -19.50
C ASN A 306 -5.36 -9.81 -20.13
N GLU A 307 -6.50 -9.63 -19.45
CA GLU A 307 -7.53 -8.64 -19.82
C GLU A 307 -7.45 -7.38 -18.93
N ILE A 308 -6.96 -7.52 -17.69
CA ILE A 308 -6.73 -6.41 -16.77
C ILE A 308 -5.41 -5.67 -17.08
N PHE A 309 -4.33 -6.41 -17.38
CA PHE A 309 -2.99 -5.84 -17.61
C PHE A 309 -2.60 -5.89 -19.09
N ARG A 310 -1.93 -4.83 -19.56
CA ARG A 310 -1.18 -4.89 -20.82
C ARG A 310 0.04 -5.77 -20.63
N ILE A 311 0.16 -6.85 -21.39
CA ILE A 311 1.33 -7.72 -21.27
C ILE A 311 2.48 -7.11 -22.08
N ALA A 312 3.61 -6.89 -21.41
CA ALA A 312 4.91 -6.69 -22.04
C ALA A 312 5.77 -7.91 -21.68
N ALA A 313 6.47 -8.47 -22.65
CA ALA A 313 7.38 -9.58 -22.40
C ALA A 313 8.65 -9.43 -23.24
N ASP A 314 9.74 -10.03 -22.78
CA ASP A 314 10.97 -10.09 -23.56
C ASP A 314 10.87 -11.04 -24.76
N THR A 315 11.93 -11.08 -25.58
CA THR A 315 12.00 -11.90 -26.80
C THR A 315 12.04 -13.40 -26.50
N ASP A 316 12.63 -13.81 -25.38
CA ASP A 316 12.88 -15.22 -25.06
C ASP A 316 11.58 -15.86 -24.54
N PHE A 317 10.82 -15.17 -23.70
CA PHE A 317 9.47 -15.58 -23.32
C PHE A 317 8.51 -15.54 -24.52
N SER A 318 8.54 -14.46 -25.31
CA SER A 318 7.63 -14.27 -26.45
C SER A 318 7.87 -15.27 -27.59
N SER A 319 9.08 -15.82 -27.72
CA SER A 319 9.39 -16.87 -28.70
C SER A 319 9.20 -18.29 -28.15
N CYS A 320 9.28 -18.49 -26.83
CA CYS A 320 9.07 -19.78 -26.18
C CYS A 320 7.57 -20.12 -26.02
N TRP A 321 6.92 -20.51 -27.13
CA TRP A 321 5.49 -20.85 -27.15
C TRP A 321 5.06 -21.87 -26.07
N PRO A 322 5.80 -22.98 -25.78
CA PRO A 322 5.42 -23.92 -24.72
C PRO A 322 5.33 -23.26 -23.33
N LEU A 323 6.29 -22.39 -23.00
CA LEU A 323 6.35 -21.69 -21.71
C LEU A 323 5.27 -20.61 -21.60
N MET A 324 5.06 -19.81 -22.65
CA MET A 324 3.98 -18.83 -22.70
C MET A 324 2.59 -19.51 -22.58
N ASN A 325 2.39 -20.64 -23.26
CA ASN A 325 1.15 -21.42 -23.19
C ASN A 325 0.92 -22.00 -21.79
N ALA A 326 1.93 -22.68 -21.22
CA ALA A 326 1.86 -23.22 -19.85
C ALA A 326 1.65 -22.14 -18.79
N PHE A 327 2.23 -20.94 -18.97
CA PHE A 327 2.05 -19.80 -18.07
C PHE A 327 0.60 -19.31 -18.06
N TRP A 328 0.03 -19.02 -19.23
CA TRP A 328 -1.36 -18.53 -19.30
C TRP A 328 -2.39 -19.60 -18.92
N GLN A 329 -2.13 -20.88 -19.19
CA GLN A 329 -2.93 -21.98 -18.63
C GLN A 329 -2.88 -22.00 -17.10
N THR A 330 -1.68 -21.89 -16.51
CA THR A 330 -1.48 -21.86 -15.05
C THR A 330 -2.23 -20.69 -14.41
N VAL A 331 -1.96 -19.46 -14.86
CA VAL A 331 -2.52 -18.23 -14.25
C VAL A 331 -4.04 -18.16 -14.42
N ASN A 332 -4.58 -18.59 -15.55
CA ASN A 332 -6.04 -18.55 -15.76
C ASN A 332 -6.78 -19.69 -15.04
N ALA A 333 -6.11 -20.81 -14.73
CA ALA A 333 -6.65 -21.93 -13.95
C ALA A 333 -6.54 -21.73 -12.41
N PHE A 334 -5.89 -20.67 -11.94
CA PHE A 334 -5.93 -20.28 -10.53
C PHE A 334 -7.36 -19.92 -10.10
N ASP A 335 -7.72 -20.27 -8.87
CA ASP A 335 -8.96 -19.81 -8.24
C ASP A 335 -8.91 -18.28 -7.97
N PRO A 336 -10.07 -17.60 -7.79
CA PRO A 336 -10.09 -16.15 -7.58
C PRO A 336 -9.21 -15.66 -6.42
N GLN A 337 -9.08 -16.44 -5.34
CA GLN A 337 -8.26 -16.03 -4.19
C GLN A 337 -6.77 -16.12 -4.53
N LEU A 338 -6.34 -17.18 -5.21
CA LEU A 338 -4.95 -17.29 -5.68
C LEU A 338 -4.64 -16.26 -6.78
N LYS A 339 -5.59 -15.94 -7.67
CA LYS A 339 -5.43 -14.83 -8.63
C LYS A 339 -5.22 -13.49 -7.91
N ARG A 340 -5.97 -13.21 -6.84
CA ARG A 340 -5.77 -12.01 -6.00
C ARG A 340 -4.39 -12.01 -5.32
N LYS A 341 -3.95 -13.14 -4.77
CA LYS A 341 -2.58 -13.28 -4.25
C LYS A 341 -1.52 -13.06 -5.34
N PHE A 342 -1.73 -13.54 -6.56
CA PHE A 342 -0.80 -13.32 -7.68
C PHE A 342 -0.72 -11.84 -8.07
N ILE A 343 -1.84 -11.10 -8.08
CA ILE A 343 -1.81 -9.64 -8.27
C ILE A 343 -1.06 -8.93 -7.12
N LYS A 344 -1.19 -9.42 -5.88
CA LYS A 344 -0.38 -8.92 -4.75
C LYS A 344 1.11 -9.23 -4.91
N PHE A 345 1.46 -10.43 -5.36
CA PHE A 345 2.83 -10.85 -5.63
C PHE A 345 3.50 -9.96 -6.68
N VAL A 346 2.82 -9.64 -7.79
CA VAL A 346 3.41 -8.83 -8.86
C VAL A 346 3.21 -7.31 -8.74
N THR A 347 2.31 -6.82 -7.87
CA THR A 347 2.03 -5.36 -7.75
C THR A 347 2.05 -4.78 -6.33
N GLY A 348 2.29 -5.60 -5.29
CA GLY A 348 2.26 -5.20 -3.88
C GLY A 348 0.86 -5.19 -3.24
N VAL A 349 -0.21 -5.07 -4.04
CA VAL A 349 -1.62 -5.03 -3.60
C VAL A 349 -2.48 -6.05 -4.34
N ASP A 350 -3.55 -6.53 -3.72
CA ASP A 350 -4.52 -7.49 -4.28
C ASP A 350 -5.71 -6.83 -5.01
N THR A 351 -5.72 -5.49 -5.08
CA THR A 351 -6.69 -4.72 -5.86
C THR A 351 -6.30 -4.65 -7.34
N LEU A 352 -7.30 -4.74 -8.21
CA LEU A 352 -7.11 -4.64 -9.65
C LEU A 352 -7.00 -3.16 -10.06
N PRO A 353 -6.05 -2.78 -10.93
CA PRO A 353 -6.07 -1.49 -11.59
C PRO A 353 -7.27 -1.40 -12.55
N VAL A 354 -7.58 -0.19 -13.00
CA VAL A 354 -8.52 0.02 -14.11
C VAL A 354 -8.00 -0.75 -15.35
N PRO A 355 -8.83 -1.59 -16.01
CA PRO A 355 -8.35 -2.46 -17.09
C PRO A 355 -7.58 -1.71 -18.18
N GLY A 356 -6.37 -2.18 -18.47
CA GLY A 356 -5.51 -1.63 -19.50
C GLY A 356 -4.88 -0.26 -19.17
N THR A 357 -4.86 0.23 -17.93
CA THR A 357 -4.00 1.38 -17.55
C THR A 357 -2.56 0.94 -17.25
N GLU A 358 -2.38 -0.26 -16.68
CA GLU A 358 -1.08 -0.78 -16.26
C GLU A 358 -0.53 -1.86 -17.19
N PHE A 359 0.79 -2.04 -17.12
CA PHE A 359 1.50 -3.17 -17.70
C PHE A 359 1.81 -4.22 -16.62
N LEU A 360 1.83 -5.49 -17.03
CA LEU A 360 2.55 -6.57 -16.35
C LEU A 360 3.72 -6.93 -17.27
N ARG A 361 4.94 -6.88 -16.74
CA ARG A 361 6.16 -7.28 -17.46
C ARG A 361 6.48 -8.73 -17.14
N ILE A 362 6.88 -9.50 -18.15
CA ILE A 362 7.34 -10.89 -18.01
C ILE A 362 8.72 -10.99 -18.62
N GLU A 363 9.72 -11.26 -17.78
CA GLU A 363 11.14 -11.24 -18.18
C GLU A 363 11.82 -12.54 -17.73
N MET A 364 12.84 -12.99 -18.47
CA MET A 364 13.60 -14.22 -18.20
C MET A 364 15.10 -13.93 -18.13
N PRO A 365 15.57 -13.13 -17.14
CA PRO A 365 16.96 -12.68 -17.07
C PRO A 365 17.99 -13.82 -16.87
N PHE A 366 17.54 -15.04 -16.55
CA PHE A 366 18.38 -16.20 -16.27
C PHE A 366 18.61 -17.07 -17.53
N THR A 367 19.52 -16.64 -18.39
CA THR A 367 20.02 -17.47 -19.50
C THR A 367 20.89 -18.62 -18.95
N ALA A 368 20.34 -19.84 -18.89
CA ALA A 368 21.11 -21.03 -18.52
C ALA A 368 22.11 -21.43 -19.62
N ILE A 369 23.39 -21.62 -19.25
CA ILE A 369 24.49 -21.96 -20.17
C ILE A 369 25.18 -23.28 -19.77
N SER A 370 25.40 -23.52 -18.46
CA SER A 370 25.97 -24.79 -17.99
C SER A 370 24.91 -25.75 -17.45
N SER A 371 25.27 -27.03 -17.37
CA SER A 371 24.47 -28.08 -16.71
C SER A 371 23.99 -27.70 -15.30
N ASN A 372 24.82 -26.97 -14.56
CA ASN A 372 24.49 -26.49 -13.22
C ASN A 372 23.42 -25.39 -13.26
N ASP A 373 23.43 -24.54 -14.29
CA ASP A 373 22.48 -23.43 -14.42
C ASP A 373 21.10 -23.91 -14.90
N HIS A 374 21.05 -24.94 -15.76
CA HIS A 374 19.79 -25.63 -16.06
C HIS A 374 19.19 -26.29 -14.81
N LEU A 375 20.02 -26.95 -13.98
CA LEU A 375 19.56 -27.52 -12.71
C LEU A 375 19.04 -26.46 -11.74
N LYS A 376 19.76 -25.32 -11.59
CA LYS A 376 19.28 -24.16 -10.82
C LYS A 376 17.96 -23.62 -11.35
N CYS A 377 17.77 -23.49 -12.67
CA CYS A 377 16.51 -23.00 -13.24
C CYS A 377 15.31 -23.86 -12.84
N LEU A 378 15.46 -25.19 -12.75
CA LEU A 378 14.40 -26.09 -12.24
C LEU A 378 14.19 -25.97 -10.71
N GLN A 379 15.20 -25.51 -9.97
CA GLN A 379 15.13 -25.29 -8.53
C GLN A 379 14.55 -23.92 -8.16
N MET A 380 14.81 -22.87 -8.96
CA MET A 380 14.34 -21.50 -8.72
C MET A 380 12.82 -21.38 -8.75
N LEU A 381 12.30 -20.44 -7.96
CA LEU A 381 10.93 -19.94 -7.99
C LEU A 381 10.87 -18.70 -8.90
N PRO A 382 9.70 -18.34 -9.45
CA PRO A 382 9.47 -17.00 -10.00
C PRO A 382 9.76 -15.91 -8.96
N GLN A 383 10.23 -14.76 -9.42
CA GLN A 383 10.50 -13.58 -8.59
C GLN A 383 9.70 -12.39 -9.12
N ALA A 384 9.42 -11.39 -8.28
CA ALA A 384 8.60 -10.25 -8.69
C ALA A 384 9.09 -8.91 -8.13
N HIS A 385 9.12 -7.90 -8.99
CA HIS A 385 9.48 -6.53 -8.68
C HIS A 385 8.22 -5.66 -8.70
N THR A 386 7.64 -5.42 -7.52
CA THR A 386 6.39 -4.64 -7.41
C THR A 386 6.57 -3.17 -7.79
N CYS A 387 7.80 -2.68 -7.86
CA CYS A 387 8.14 -1.28 -8.20
C CYS A 387 7.73 -0.88 -9.62
N ASP A 388 7.71 -1.82 -10.57
CA ASP A 388 7.35 -1.59 -11.98
C ASP A 388 6.32 -2.59 -12.53
N ASN A 389 5.92 -3.57 -11.71
CA ASN A 389 5.12 -4.76 -12.03
C ASN A 389 5.84 -5.79 -12.91
N THR A 390 7.10 -6.11 -12.62
CA THR A 390 7.85 -7.16 -13.33
C THR A 390 7.76 -8.52 -12.64
N LEU A 391 7.52 -9.56 -13.43
CA LEU A 391 7.58 -10.97 -13.05
C LEU A 391 8.74 -11.64 -13.78
N GLU A 392 9.72 -12.12 -13.02
CA GLU A 392 10.82 -12.92 -13.54
C GLU A 392 10.45 -14.41 -13.55
N LEU A 393 10.63 -15.06 -14.70
CA LEU A 393 10.44 -16.50 -14.87
C LEU A 393 11.77 -17.19 -15.20
N PRO A 394 12.22 -18.18 -14.41
CA PRO A 394 13.26 -19.10 -14.84
C PRO A 394 12.84 -19.83 -16.13
N HIS A 395 13.78 -20.08 -17.03
CA HIS A 395 13.49 -20.63 -18.36
C HIS A 395 13.24 -22.15 -18.32
N TYR A 396 12.17 -22.57 -17.63
CA TYR A 396 11.86 -23.96 -17.30
C TYR A 396 11.82 -24.89 -18.52
N TRP A 397 11.27 -24.43 -19.67
CA TRP A 397 11.25 -25.23 -20.91
C TRP A 397 12.64 -25.66 -21.38
N LYS A 398 13.58 -24.70 -21.48
CA LYS A 398 14.97 -24.96 -21.90
C LYS A 398 15.69 -25.89 -20.93
N ALA A 399 15.43 -25.76 -19.63
CA ALA A 399 16.00 -26.64 -18.61
C ALA A 399 15.41 -28.06 -18.62
N LEU A 400 14.12 -28.23 -18.95
CA LEU A 400 13.51 -29.55 -19.17
C LEU A 400 14.03 -30.20 -20.46
N CYS A 401 14.12 -29.45 -21.56
CA CYS A 401 14.67 -29.94 -22.83
C CYS A 401 16.14 -30.39 -22.66
N TRP A 402 16.96 -29.59 -21.98
CA TRP A 402 18.33 -29.98 -21.61
C TRP A 402 18.38 -31.29 -20.81
N ARG A 403 17.54 -31.42 -19.77
CA ARG A 403 17.53 -32.61 -18.88
C ARG A 403 17.19 -33.89 -19.63
N GLU A 404 16.22 -33.80 -20.55
CA GLU A 404 15.70 -34.94 -21.31
C GLU A 404 16.41 -35.14 -22.67
N GLN A 405 17.44 -34.32 -22.97
CA GLN A 405 18.21 -34.31 -24.22
C GLN A 405 17.34 -34.10 -25.47
N HIS A 406 16.34 -33.22 -25.35
CA HIS A 406 15.37 -32.86 -26.38
C HIS A 406 15.77 -31.56 -27.10
N ASP A 407 15.41 -31.43 -28.39
CA ASP A 407 15.51 -30.15 -29.10
C ASP A 407 14.43 -29.19 -28.58
N GLU A 408 14.79 -27.96 -28.22
CA GLU A 408 13.86 -26.97 -27.67
C GLU A 408 12.89 -26.38 -28.71
N HIS A 409 13.11 -26.66 -30.01
CA HIS A 409 12.27 -26.27 -31.13
C HIS A 409 11.32 -27.39 -31.59
N GLU A 410 11.48 -28.64 -31.12
CA GLU A 410 10.55 -29.74 -31.40
C GLU A 410 9.45 -29.82 -30.33
N GLY A 411 8.19 -29.93 -30.75
CA GLY A 411 7.04 -30.05 -29.84
C GLY A 411 6.98 -31.43 -29.17
N SER A 412 6.61 -31.47 -27.88
CA SER A 412 6.72 -32.69 -27.07
C SER A 412 5.72 -32.71 -25.93
N THR A 413 4.59 -33.39 -26.16
CA THR A 413 3.45 -33.41 -25.22
C THR A 413 3.84 -33.84 -23.80
N LYS A 414 4.77 -34.80 -23.65
CA LYS A 414 5.31 -35.22 -22.34
C LYS A 414 6.01 -34.06 -21.61
N LEU A 415 6.81 -33.28 -22.33
CA LEU A 415 7.55 -32.15 -21.75
C LEU A 415 6.63 -30.95 -21.51
N GLU A 416 5.61 -30.75 -22.34
CA GLU A 416 4.59 -29.71 -22.16
C GLU A 416 3.69 -30.00 -20.93
N GLU A 417 3.30 -31.28 -20.73
CA GLU A 417 2.61 -31.73 -19.52
C GLU A 417 3.48 -31.55 -18.26
N GLU A 418 4.76 -31.93 -18.31
CA GLU A 418 5.68 -31.72 -17.17
C GLU A 418 5.95 -30.24 -16.91
N LEU A 419 6.11 -29.41 -17.95
CA LEU A 419 6.29 -27.97 -17.85
C LEU A 419 5.11 -27.31 -17.13
N LEU A 420 3.87 -27.72 -17.46
CA LEU A 420 2.67 -27.23 -16.80
C LEU A 420 2.66 -27.61 -15.30
N LEU A 421 3.07 -28.83 -14.95
CA LEU A 421 3.18 -29.27 -13.54
C LEU A 421 4.27 -28.50 -12.78
N VAL A 422 5.46 -28.33 -13.37
CA VAL A 422 6.57 -27.58 -12.78
C VAL A 422 6.17 -26.12 -12.57
N LEU A 423 5.65 -25.46 -13.60
CA LEU A 423 5.29 -24.04 -13.54
C LEU A 423 4.11 -23.78 -12.61
N SER A 424 3.07 -24.63 -12.64
CA SER A 424 1.91 -24.51 -11.74
C SER A 424 2.30 -24.69 -10.27
N LYS A 425 3.20 -25.64 -9.97
CA LYS A 425 3.76 -25.76 -8.62
C LYS A 425 4.59 -24.53 -8.26
N LYS A 426 5.61 -24.19 -9.06
CA LYS A 426 6.57 -23.12 -8.75
C LYS A 426 5.91 -21.75 -8.59
N LEU A 427 4.93 -21.43 -9.43
CA LEU A 427 4.20 -20.16 -9.33
C LEU A 427 3.22 -20.15 -8.15
N ARG A 428 2.56 -21.27 -7.83
CA ARG A 428 1.74 -21.36 -6.60
C ARG A 428 2.61 -21.24 -5.35
N ASP A 429 3.72 -21.97 -5.27
CA ASP A 429 4.67 -21.92 -4.15
C ASP A 429 5.17 -20.46 -3.93
N ALA A 430 5.58 -19.78 -5.00
CA ALA A 430 6.04 -18.38 -4.91
C ALA A 430 4.95 -17.41 -4.42
N VAL A 431 3.73 -17.54 -4.95
CA VAL A 431 2.59 -16.66 -4.62
C VAL A 431 2.01 -16.93 -3.22
N GLU A 432 1.97 -18.20 -2.79
CA GLU A 432 1.37 -18.57 -1.50
C GLU A 432 2.30 -18.32 -0.32
N TYR A 433 3.62 -18.42 -0.51
CA TYR A 433 4.62 -18.20 0.53
C TYR A 433 5.33 -16.85 0.46
N SER A 434 4.94 -15.95 -0.45
CA SER A 434 5.44 -14.56 -0.46
C SER A 434 4.86 -13.74 0.70
N SER A 435 5.73 -13.17 1.52
CA SER A 435 5.43 -11.98 2.34
C SER A 435 5.73 -10.72 1.54
N GLY A 436 4.79 -9.77 1.50
CA GLY A 436 5.06 -8.43 0.95
C GLY A 436 5.98 -7.60 1.86
N TYR A 437 6.34 -6.39 1.41
CA TYR A 437 7.21 -5.45 2.14
C TYR A 437 6.74 -5.16 3.57
N GLY A 438 5.43 -5.23 3.82
CA GLY A 438 4.86 -5.24 5.16
C GLY A 438 5.07 -3.91 5.85
N LEU A 439 4.44 -2.85 5.34
CA LEU A 439 4.57 -1.52 5.94
C LEU A 439 4.02 -1.47 7.38
N ASP A 440 3.01 -2.28 7.69
CA ASP A 440 2.53 -2.57 9.05
C ASP A 440 3.50 -3.44 9.89
N SER A 441 4.46 -4.11 9.25
CA SER A 441 5.33 -5.16 9.82
C SER A 441 6.73 -4.66 10.18
N THR A 442 7.03 -3.37 10.02
CA THR A 442 8.34 -2.75 10.33
C THR A 442 8.80 -2.87 11.79
N SER A 443 7.95 -3.37 12.69
CA SER A 443 8.30 -3.73 14.08
C SER A 443 8.55 -5.23 14.32
N ALA A 444 8.14 -6.12 13.42
CA ALA A 444 8.04 -7.57 13.69
C ALA A 444 9.35 -8.34 13.45
N ILE A 445 10.16 -7.93 12.47
CA ILE A 445 11.31 -8.72 11.99
C ILE A 445 12.60 -8.51 12.81
N ALA A 446 12.48 -7.96 14.04
CA ALA A 446 13.57 -7.95 15.01
C ALA A 446 13.80 -9.33 15.68
N GLY A 447 12.78 -10.20 15.70
CA GLY A 447 12.78 -11.44 16.51
C GLY A 447 13.64 -12.60 15.99
N VAL A 448 14.09 -12.58 14.73
CA VAL A 448 14.80 -13.70 14.10
C VAL A 448 16.33 -13.61 14.26
N LEU A 449 16.86 -12.46 14.72
CA LEU A 449 18.28 -12.26 15.03
C LEU A 449 18.57 -12.29 16.54
N ALA A 450 18.02 -13.27 17.24
CA ALA A 450 18.56 -13.69 18.52
C ALA A 450 19.93 -14.35 18.32
N GLU A 451 20.93 -13.95 19.12
CA GLU A 451 22.32 -14.39 18.96
C GLU A 451 22.46 -15.91 18.95
N LYS A 452 22.97 -16.49 17.85
CA LYS A 452 23.24 -17.94 17.75
C LYS A 452 24.44 -18.28 18.66
N PRO A 453 24.27 -19.02 19.77
CA PRO A 453 25.39 -19.31 20.67
C PRO A 453 26.37 -20.25 19.99
N LEU A 454 27.67 -20.01 20.16
CA LEU A 454 28.72 -20.90 19.66
C LEU A 454 28.73 -22.22 20.46
N VAL A 455 28.07 -23.23 19.89
CA VAL A 455 28.07 -24.62 20.38
C VAL A 455 28.49 -25.53 19.21
N PRO A 456 29.49 -26.41 19.37
CA PRO A 456 30.03 -27.20 18.28
C PRO A 456 29.19 -28.46 17.95
N ASP A 457 29.27 -28.89 16.69
CA ASP A 457 28.87 -30.20 16.14
C ASP A 457 27.59 -30.86 16.70
N ALA A 458 26.45 -30.43 16.16
CA ALA A 458 25.25 -31.26 16.05
C ALA A 458 24.92 -31.42 14.56
N LYS A 459 24.64 -32.66 14.12
CA LYS A 459 24.41 -32.98 12.70
C LYS A 459 23.09 -32.36 12.21
N GLU A 460 23.13 -31.73 11.04
CA GLU A 460 21.92 -31.36 10.31
C GLU A 460 21.27 -32.63 9.74
N GLU A 461 19.99 -32.85 10.03
CA GLU A 461 19.22 -33.93 9.41
C GLU A 461 18.74 -33.48 8.02
N SER A 462 19.27 -34.11 6.98
CA SER A 462 19.01 -33.75 5.59
C SER A 462 17.56 -34.01 5.19
N TYR A 463 16.96 -33.06 4.47
CA TYR A 463 15.70 -33.25 3.74
C TYR A 463 15.90 -34.06 2.43
N ASP A 464 16.60 -35.19 2.52
CA ASP A 464 16.75 -36.12 1.41
C ASP A 464 15.64 -37.18 1.45
N SER A 465 14.58 -36.95 0.69
CA SER A 465 13.45 -37.87 0.52
C SER A 465 12.76 -37.73 -0.84
N MET A 466 13.57 -37.62 -1.90
CA MET A 466 13.14 -37.97 -3.27
C MET A 466 14.14 -38.95 -3.87
N GLY A 467 13.86 -40.25 -3.73
CA GLY A 467 14.81 -41.31 -4.05
C GLY A 467 15.18 -41.38 -5.53
N ILE A 468 16.37 -40.88 -5.86
CA ILE A 468 17.07 -41.05 -7.13
C ILE A 468 18.39 -41.79 -6.85
N PRO A 469 18.84 -42.75 -7.69
CA PRO A 469 20.04 -43.52 -7.39
C PRO A 469 21.31 -42.67 -7.37
N ALA A 470 21.97 -42.59 -6.20
CA ALA A 470 23.27 -41.93 -6.08
C ALA A 470 24.35 -42.69 -6.87
N LEU A 471 25.13 -41.96 -7.67
CA LEU A 471 26.33 -42.47 -8.32
C LEU A 471 27.53 -42.33 -7.38
N ILE A 472 28.47 -43.27 -7.50
CA ILE A 472 29.68 -43.33 -6.69
C ILE A 472 30.73 -42.41 -7.31
N GLU A 473 31.20 -41.41 -6.57
CA GLU A 473 32.44 -40.71 -6.91
C GLU A 473 33.65 -41.47 -6.37
N ASP A 474 34.65 -41.68 -7.22
CA ASP A 474 35.93 -42.29 -6.91
C ASP A 474 37.01 -41.20 -6.80
N GLN A 475 37.65 -41.06 -5.65
CA GLN A 475 38.72 -40.09 -5.42
C GLN A 475 39.99 -40.79 -4.91
N GLY A 476 40.86 -41.16 -5.85
CA GLY A 476 42.21 -41.62 -5.55
C GLY A 476 43.10 -40.46 -5.07
N ALA A 477 43.65 -40.57 -3.86
CA ALA A 477 44.50 -39.55 -3.26
C ALA A 477 45.95 -39.56 -3.79
N VAL A 478 46.56 -38.37 -3.89
CA VAL A 478 48.02 -38.19 -3.90
C VAL A 478 48.36 -36.95 -3.06
N GLU A 479 49.11 -37.15 -1.98
CA GLU A 479 49.70 -36.10 -1.15
C GLU A 479 50.99 -35.54 -1.79
N LEU A 480 51.44 -34.34 -1.40
CA LEU A 480 52.87 -34.02 -1.27
C LEU A 480 53.10 -32.71 -0.46
N ASP A 481 54.27 -32.63 0.17
CA ASP A 481 54.58 -31.74 1.30
C ASP A 481 54.74 -30.23 1.00
N ASN A 482 54.56 -29.45 2.07
CA ASN A 482 55.03 -28.07 2.27
C ASN A 482 56.20 -28.10 3.29
N PRO A 483 57.19 -27.18 3.27
CA PRO A 483 57.24 -26.22 4.39
C PRO A 483 57.89 -24.83 4.15
N HIS A 484 57.65 -23.96 5.14
CA HIS A 484 58.38 -22.74 5.55
C HIS A 484 58.06 -21.36 4.94
N GLU A 485 57.13 -20.68 5.61
CA GLU A 485 57.27 -19.35 6.26
C GLU A 485 58.38 -18.37 5.78
N ILE A 486 57.98 -17.13 5.46
CA ILE A 486 58.18 -15.92 6.29
C ILE A 486 57.55 -14.69 5.58
N ALA A 487 57.03 -13.73 6.35
CA ALA A 487 56.46 -12.46 5.86
C ALA A 487 56.79 -11.32 6.86
N PRO A 488 56.40 -10.05 6.64
CA PRO A 488 56.09 -9.32 5.40
C PRO A 488 56.90 -8.00 5.26
N ARG A 489 56.80 -7.29 4.11
CA ARG A 489 56.50 -5.82 4.01
C ARG A 489 56.76 -5.23 2.61
N SER A 490 55.91 -4.28 2.22
CA SER A 490 56.14 -3.35 1.10
C SER A 490 57.08 -2.20 1.50
N PRO A 491 57.67 -1.53 0.49
CA PRO A 491 57.63 -0.06 0.43
C PRO A 491 57.17 0.45 -0.95
N GLN A 492 56.87 1.75 -1.03
CA GLN A 492 56.47 2.46 -2.27
C GLN A 492 57.63 3.27 -2.87
N THR A 493 57.39 3.78 -4.09
CA THR A 493 57.97 5.01 -4.70
C THR A 493 59.43 5.00 -5.20
N SER A 494 59.66 5.96 -6.12
CA SER A 494 60.86 6.32 -6.90
C SER A 494 61.30 5.33 -8.01
N GLU A 495 61.75 5.75 -9.20
CA GLU A 495 61.76 7.08 -9.87
C GLU A 495 61.90 6.92 -11.42
N HIS A 496 61.97 8.05 -12.15
CA HIS A 496 62.31 8.36 -13.57
C HIS A 496 62.93 7.25 -14.50
N GLU A 497 62.93 7.36 -15.85
CA GLU A 497 63.15 8.53 -16.73
C GLU A 497 62.84 8.24 -18.22
N ALA A 498 62.67 9.30 -19.06
CA ALA A 498 62.78 9.32 -20.55
C ALA A 498 61.74 8.49 -21.40
N ASP A 499 61.42 8.82 -22.66
CA ASP A 499 61.87 9.90 -23.59
C ASP A 499 60.84 10.20 -24.70
N GLN A 500 60.86 11.43 -25.27
CA GLN A 500 60.53 11.90 -26.67
C GLN A 500 59.23 11.42 -27.41
N ASP A 501 58.54 12.18 -28.27
CA ASP A 501 58.83 13.43 -29.02
C ASP A 501 57.56 14.28 -29.33
N ASP A 502 57.78 15.53 -29.79
CA ASP A 502 56.98 16.52 -30.57
C ASP A 502 55.50 16.22 -30.95
N ASP A 503 54.56 17.19 -30.92
CA ASP A 503 54.57 18.41 -31.77
C ASP A 503 53.70 19.58 -31.18
N ALA A 504 53.71 20.77 -31.80
CA ALA A 504 53.52 22.05 -31.08
C ALA A 504 52.42 23.04 -31.57
N VAL A 505 51.68 23.63 -30.59
CA VAL A 505 51.44 25.11 -30.39
C VAL A 505 50.55 25.86 -31.45
N PRO A 506 49.92 27.06 -31.20
CA PRO A 506 49.86 27.96 -30.02
C PRO A 506 48.47 28.42 -29.48
N ALA A 507 48.45 28.78 -28.18
CA ALA A 507 47.81 29.97 -27.53
C ALA A 507 46.28 30.23 -27.65
N GLN A 508 45.61 31.03 -26.79
CA GLN A 508 46.00 32.01 -25.74
C GLN A 508 45.25 31.64 -24.41
N GLU A 509 45.77 31.83 -23.18
CA GLU A 509 46.05 33.09 -22.44
C GLU A 509 44.83 34.05 -22.41
N GLU A 510 44.32 34.60 -21.29
CA GLU A 510 44.60 34.50 -19.84
C GLU A 510 43.27 34.78 -19.07
N THR A 511 43.09 34.87 -17.74
CA THR A 511 43.95 35.08 -16.54
C THR A 511 43.32 34.39 -15.29
N ASN A 512 43.98 34.47 -14.12
CA ASN A 512 43.44 34.25 -12.75
C ASN A 512 43.96 35.45 -11.86
N PRO A 513 43.86 35.57 -10.51
CA PRO A 513 43.17 34.76 -9.48
C PRO A 513 42.44 35.60 -8.37
N GLU A 514 41.97 34.92 -7.30
CA GLU A 514 41.81 35.41 -5.89
C GLU A 514 40.85 36.60 -5.56
N SER A 515 40.36 36.81 -4.33
CA SER A 515 40.15 35.92 -3.16
C SER A 515 39.20 36.51 -2.10
N SER A 516 38.47 35.63 -1.39
CA SER A 516 38.07 35.75 0.04
C SER A 516 37.02 36.79 0.52
N VAL A 517 36.61 36.59 1.80
CA VAL A 517 35.77 37.41 2.71
C VAL A 517 34.24 37.33 2.54
N ALA A 518 33.56 37.08 3.66
CA ALA A 518 32.10 37.08 3.82
C ALA A 518 31.64 38.25 4.70
N VAL A 519 30.45 38.81 4.43
CA VAL A 519 29.78 39.82 5.27
C VAL A 519 28.27 39.52 5.38
N VAL A 520 27.68 39.94 6.50
CA VAL A 520 26.31 39.66 6.98
C VAL A 520 25.22 40.45 6.22
N SER A 521 23.98 39.93 6.29
CA SER A 521 22.72 40.48 5.77
C SER A 521 22.35 41.90 6.25
N PRO A 522 21.28 42.49 5.68
CA PRO A 522 20.06 42.65 6.49
C PRO A 522 18.73 42.34 5.76
N ARG A 523 17.63 42.31 6.52
CA ARG A 523 16.22 42.30 6.03
C ARG A 523 15.84 43.65 5.38
N PRO A 524 14.66 43.72 4.74
CA PRO A 524 13.60 44.52 5.35
C PRO A 524 12.25 43.80 5.55
N GLU A 525 11.64 44.06 6.71
CA GLU A 525 10.18 44.15 6.93
C GLU A 525 9.65 45.47 6.28
N GLU A 526 8.36 45.77 6.07
CA GLU A 526 7.06 45.09 6.18
C GLU A 526 6.03 45.95 5.41
N SER A 527 4.93 45.39 4.92
CA SER A 527 3.63 46.12 4.82
C SER A 527 2.45 45.20 4.49
N TYR A 528 1.29 45.54 5.02
CA TYR A 528 -0.01 44.91 4.78
C TYR A 528 -0.86 45.80 3.87
N GLU A 529 -1.65 45.23 2.96
CA GLU A 529 -2.92 45.83 2.51
C GLU A 529 -3.99 44.74 2.44
N GLU A 530 -5.17 45.04 2.98
CA GLU A 530 -6.38 44.22 2.89
C GLU A 530 -7.10 44.51 1.56
N TYR A 531 -7.79 43.52 0.98
CA TYR A 531 -8.71 43.74 -0.14
C TYR A 531 -10.00 42.94 0.07
N ASP A 532 -10.94 43.55 0.79
CA ASP A 532 -12.36 43.24 0.65
C ASP A 532 -12.85 43.66 -0.74
N TRP A 533 -13.74 42.85 -1.34
CA TRP A 533 -14.54 43.22 -2.50
C TRP A 533 -15.94 42.62 -2.35
N GLU A 534 -16.84 43.36 -1.70
CA GLU A 534 -18.28 43.13 -1.81
C GLU A 534 -18.82 43.58 -3.19
N GLU A 535 -20.02 43.12 -3.52
CA GLU A 535 -20.68 43.37 -4.80
C GLU A 535 -21.24 44.80 -4.90
N GLU A 536 -21.22 45.39 -6.10
CA GLU A 536 -22.36 46.21 -6.53
C GLU A 536 -22.62 46.05 -8.03
N SER A 537 -23.80 46.48 -8.51
CA SER A 537 -24.43 45.94 -9.72
C SER A 537 -25.03 47.03 -10.63
N VAL A 538 -25.50 46.60 -11.82
CA VAL A 538 -26.24 47.40 -12.83
C VAL A 538 -25.37 48.41 -13.59
N SER A 539 -25.05 48.18 -14.86
CA SER A 539 -26.01 48.36 -15.98
C SER A 539 -25.60 47.65 -17.28
#